data_AF-A0A6A3KBT8-F1
#
_entry.id   AF-A0A6A3KBT8-F1
#
_cell.length_a   1.000
_cell.length_b   1.000
_cell.length_c   1.000
_cell.angle_alpha   90.00
_cell.angle_beta   90.00
_cell.angle_gamma   90.00
#
_symmetry.space_group_name_H-M   'P 1'
#
loop_
_entity.id
_entity.type
_entity.pdbx_description
1 polymer ?
#
loop_
_entity_poly.entity_id
_entity_poly.type
_entity_poly.pdbx_seq_one_letter_code
_entity_poly.pdbx_strand_id
1 'polypeptide(L)'
;MSIIARGSTTFLRTRALHRNLLSMTSTVSTTCDYSNAIGDLTSLGPLKRGAQVLVVGDGNFSYSRAFLRANSARIATGEINVTVTSLDTENQLLEMYPKSRGILVELQSGGVRVRHGVNATKLQSYSFQDSDSGDSFRFDRIVFNFPHYAADGGVGNKNKRNKIHRQLLVDFFASASQVLANDGQIWVTLCAGQGGTNLERKKRAVGDTWQIAHCAATAGLLLQDAHFCPVDALAELGYYSVGYQSREKAFWTEDGITHVFCHEAPGRQSCFPIEWVRDVSFWVTDEQLFSEELLLDVVVQHFPPETMNVSISLLDEYRCQKSGRKSVTYRLDISSSNLALSRDRVNALAQAALTAIESSSFGASRAT
;
A
#
# COMPACT_ATOMS: atom_id res chain seq x y z
N MET A 1 -37.94 -27.25 32.58
CA MET A 1 -39.20 -26.63 33.02
C MET A 1 -39.65 -25.72 31.90
N SER A 2 -40.82 -26.02 31.31
CA SER A 2 -41.54 -25.39 30.18
C SER A 2 -40.84 -25.40 28.80
N ILE A 3 -41.21 -26.15 27.73
CA ILE A 3 -42.48 -26.66 27.11
C ILE A 3 -43.08 -25.73 26.03
N ILE A 4 -43.04 -26.21 24.76
CA ILE A 4 -43.99 -26.09 23.61
C ILE A 4 -44.11 -24.68 22.95
N ALA A 5 -44.07 -24.47 21.63
CA ALA A 5 -44.98 -25.03 20.63
C ALA A 5 -44.46 -25.02 19.17
N ARG A 6 -44.91 -26.03 18.41
CA ARG A 6 -44.91 -26.13 16.95
C ARG A 6 -46.01 -25.24 16.34
N GLY A 7 -45.78 -24.77 15.12
CA GLY A 7 -46.83 -24.22 14.25
C GLY A 7 -46.47 -24.39 12.78
N SER A 8 -47.13 -25.36 12.12
CA SER A 8 -47.10 -25.54 10.66
C SER A 8 -47.99 -24.50 9.98
N THR A 9 -47.58 -23.97 8.84
CA THR A 9 -48.49 -23.37 7.85
C THR A 9 -47.91 -23.56 6.45
N THR A 10 -48.57 -24.42 5.69
CA THR A 10 -48.48 -24.55 4.24
C THR A 10 -49.22 -23.36 3.62
N PHE A 11 -48.68 -22.71 2.59
CA PHE A 11 -49.46 -22.30 1.40
C PHE A 11 -48.59 -21.69 0.28
N LEU A 12 -48.85 -22.22 -0.92
CA LEU A 12 -48.83 -21.60 -2.26
C LEU A 12 -47.53 -21.04 -2.84
N ARG A 13 -47.02 -21.86 -3.78
CA ARG A 13 -46.15 -21.50 -4.90
C ARG A 13 -46.65 -20.26 -5.64
N THR A 14 -45.81 -19.23 -5.71
CA THR A 14 -45.83 -18.21 -6.75
C THR A 14 -44.57 -18.34 -7.60
N ARG A 15 -44.74 -18.39 -8.92
CA ARG A 15 -43.69 -18.52 -9.92
C ARG A 15 -42.83 -17.24 -9.91
N ALA A 16 -41.58 -17.35 -9.47
CA ALA A 16 -40.56 -16.34 -9.72
C ALA A 16 -39.93 -16.56 -11.09
N LEU A 17 -39.91 -15.49 -11.88
CA LEU A 17 -39.26 -15.39 -13.19
C LEU A 17 -37.76 -15.68 -13.07
N HIS A 18 -37.25 -16.50 -13.98
CA HIS A 18 -35.84 -16.83 -14.09
C HIS A 18 -34.99 -15.57 -14.31
N ARG A 19 -34.12 -15.26 -13.34
CA ARG A 19 -32.92 -14.45 -13.59
C ARG A 19 -31.88 -15.38 -14.20
N ASN A 20 -31.50 -15.12 -15.45
CA ASN A 20 -30.32 -15.72 -16.06
C ASN A 20 -29.08 -15.22 -15.33
N LEU A 21 -28.62 -15.96 -14.31
CA LEU A 21 -27.23 -15.90 -13.87
C LEU A 21 -26.41 -16.68 -14.90
N LEU A 22 -25.65 -15.96 -15.72
CA LEU A 22 -24.49 -16.54 -16.40
C LEU A 22 -23.47 -16.89 -15.32
N SER A 23 -23.56 -18.12 -14.84
CA SER A 23 -22.53 -18.80 -14.05
C SER A 23 -21.32 -19.00 -14.95
N MET A 24 -20.36 -18.08 -14.90
CA MET A 24 -19.01 -18.39 -15.33
C MET A 24 -18.36 -19.21 -14.23
N THR A 25 -18.37 -20.52 -14.44
CA THR A 25 -17.59 -21.49 -13.67
C THR A 25 -16.13 -21.05 -13.65
N SER A 26 -15.62 -20.62 -12.50
CA SER A 26 -14.19 -20.39 -12.31
C SER A 26 -13.51 -21.75 -12.42
N THR A 27 -12.91 -22.01 -13.56
CA THR A 27 -11.91 -23.05 -13.70
C THR A 27 -10.73 -22.64 -12.83
N VAL A 28 -10.49 -23.44 -11.80
CA VAL A 28 -9.27 -23.39 -10.99
C VAL A 28 -8.12 -23.64 -11.96
N SER A 29 -7.49 -22.55 -12.41
CA SER A 29 -6.24 -22.61 -13.17
C SER A 29 -5.16 -22.99 -12.18
N THR A 30 -4.82 -24.27 -12.18
CA THR A 30 -3.61 -24.77 -11.55
C THR A 30 -2.44 -24.50 -12.50
N THR A 31 -1.38 -23.91 -11.95
CA THR A 31 -0.03 -23.70 -12.50
C THR A 31 0.22 -22.46 -13.39
N CYS A 32 0.55 -21.36 -12.71
CA CYS A 32 1.60 -20.43 -13.16
C CYS A 32 2.66 -20.40 -12.06
N ASP A 33 3.73 -21.19 -12.19
CA ASP A 33 4.91 -21.14 -11.32
C ASP A 33 5.67 -19.81 -11.53
N TYR A 34 5.15 -18.72 -10.94
CA TYR A 34 5.90 -17.47 -10.67
C TYR A 34 6.25 -17.35 -9.18
N SER A 35 6.25 -18.45 -8.42
CA SER A 35 6.84 -18.49 -7.09
C SER A 35 8.36 -18.60 -7.17
N ASN A 36 9.03 -17.48 -7.44
CA ASN A 36 10.44 -17.31 -7.07
C ASN A 36 10.55 -16.12 -6.11
N ALA A 37 10.07 -16.43 -4.90
CA ALA A 37 10.17 -15.77 -3.60
C ALA A 37 10.51 -14.26 -3.60
N ILE A 38 9.51 -13.42 -3.30
CA ILE A 38 9.72 -12.04 -2.80
C ILE A 38 10.80 -12.02 -1.70
N GLY A 39 10.90 -13.12 -0.93
CA GLY A 39 11.79 -13.27 0.20
C GLY A 39 11.15 -12.68 1.45
N ASP A 40 11.96 -12.47 2.47
CA ASP A 40 11.56 -11.80 3.71
C ASP A 40 12.64 -10.78 4.11
N LEU A 41 12.48 -10.16 5.29
CA LEU A 41 13.45 -9.19 5.80
C LEU A 41 14.83 -9.77 6.12
N THR A 42 15.02 -11.11 6.12
CA THR A 42 16.34 -11.73 6.31
C THR A 42 17.15 -11.78 5.02
N SER A 43 16.49 -11.82 3.85
CA SER A 43 17.16 -12.06 2.55
C SER A 43 16.85 -11.01 1.47
N LEU A 44 15.69 -10.34 1.55
CA LEU A 44 15.12 -9.46 0.52
C LEU A 44 14.94 -10.11 -0.85
N GLY A 45 14.87 -11.45 -0.84
CA GLY A 45 14.68 -12.29 -2.02
C GLY A 45 15.91 -12.34 -2.94
N PRO A 46 15.73 -12.93 -4.13
CA PRO A 46 16.76 -12.97 -5.15
C PRO A 46 17.02 -11.56 -5.69
N LEU A 47 18.29 -11.24 -5.87
CA LEU A 47 18.78 -9.96 -6.40
C LEU A 47 19.79 -10.21 -7.50
N LYS A 48 19.82 -9.32 -8.50
CA LYS A 48 20.89 -9.33 -9.51
C LYS A 48 22.24 -9.02 -8.85
N ARG A 49 23.32 -9.55 -9.41
CA ARG A 49 24.66 -9.27 -8.92
C ARG A 49 24.95 -7.76 -8.98
N GLY A 50 25.52 -7.22 -7.91
CA GLY A 50 25.79 -5.80 -7.75
C GLY A 50 24.58 -4.98 -7.31
N ALA A 51 23.48 -5.62 -6.91
CA ALA A 51 22.27 -4.93 -6.48
C ALA A 51 22.53 -3.98 -5.30
N GLN A 52 21.82 -2.85 -5.29
CA GLN A 52 21.95 -1.81 -4.28
C GLN A 52 20.80 -1.92 -3.27
N VAL A 53 21.15 -2.07 -1.99
CA VAL A 53 20.19 -2.17 -0.88
C VAL A 53 20.36 -0.96 0.03
N LEU A 54 19.27 -0.26 0.30
CA LEU A 54 19.20 0.83 1.28
C LEU A 54 18.33 0.42 2.46
N VAL A 55 18.85 0.53 3.68
CA VAL A 55 18.05 0.49 4.90
C VAL A 55 18.00 1.90 5.47
N VAL A 56 16.80 2.45 5.66
CA VAL A 56 16.61 3.80 6.19
C VAL A 56 16.04 3.78 7.60
N GLY A 57 16.50 4.70 8.44
CA GLY A 57 15.96 4.92 9.77
C GLY A 57 16.19 3.75 10.74
N ASP A 58 17.27 2.99 10.59
CA ASP A 58 17.61 1.91 11.52
C ASP A 58 18.17 2.50 12.81
N GLY A 59 17.27 2.79 13.75
CA GLY A 59 17.55 3.60 14.93
C GLY A 59 18.65 3.08 15.85
N ASN A 60 18.92 1.77 15.92
CA ASN A 60 20.02 1.22 16.71
C ASN A 60 20.96 0.32 15.88
N PHE A 61 20.73 0.22 14.57
CA PHE A 61 21.43 -0.63 13.60
C PHE A 61 21.31 -2.15 13.84
N SER A 62 20.46 -2.59 14.77
CA SER A 62 20.35 -4.02 15.10
C SER A 62 19.70 -4.83 13.97
N TYR A 63 18.78 -4.24 13.20
CA TYR A 63 18.22 -4.89 12.02
C TYR A 63 19.29 -5.04 10.94
N SER A 64 20.02 -3.96 10.66
CA SER A 64 21.13 -3.96 9.71
C SER A 64 22.18 -5.01 10.04
N ARG A 65 22.49 -5.21 11.32
CA ARG A 65 23.38 -6.29 11.77
C ARG A 65 22.83 -7.68 11.49
N ALA A 66 21.55 -7.90 11.81
CA ALA A 66 20.90 -9.17 11.52
C ALA A 66 20.92 -9.47 10.01
N PHE A 67 20.65 -8.44 9.19
CA PHE A 67 20.72 -8.53 7.73
C PHE A 67 22.13 -8.84 7.23
N LEU A 68 23.16 -8.16 7.76
CA LEU A 68 24.57 -8.47 7.45
C LEU A 68 24.89 -9.94 7.75
N ARG A 69 24.53 -10.43 8.94
CA ARG A 69 24.84 -11.82 9.33
C ARG A 69 24.18 -12.84 8.42
N ALA A 70 22.92 -12.62 8.04
CA ALA A 70 22.21 -13.48 7.09
C ALA A 70 22.80 -13.45 5.67
N ASN A 71 23.40 -12.32 5.26
CA ASN A 71 23.84 -12.10 3.88
C ASN A 71 25.35 -11.88 3.74
N SER A 72 26.14 -12.30 4.73
CA SER A 72 27.58 -12.06 4.81
C SER A 72 28.32 -12.50 3.54
N ALA A 73 27.99 -13.68 3.01
CA ALA A 73 28.57 -14.19 1.75
C ALA A 73 28.19 -13.34 0.52
N ARG A 74 26.94 -12.88 0.44
CA ARG A 74 26.44 -12.04 -0.67
C ARG A 74 27.09 -10.66 -0.66
N ILE A 75 27.31 -10.12 0.54
CA ILE A 75 27.98 -8.82 0.73
C ILE A 75 29.48 -8.95 0.41
N ALA A 76 30.15 -9.98 0.96
CA ALA A 76 31.58 -10.20 0.75
C ALA A 76 31.96 -10.43 -0.72
N THR A 77 31.07 -11.03 -1.52
CA THR A 77 31.28 -11.27 -2.96
C THR A 77 30.87 -10.10 -3.85
N GLY A 78 30.30 -9.04 -3.28
CA GLY A 78 29.72 -7.91 -4.03
C GLY A 78 28.46 -8.30 -4.81
N GLU A 79 27.80 -9.41 -4.46
CA GLU A 79 26.49 -9.75 -5.02
C GLU A 79 25.45 -8.70 -4.64
N ILE A 80 25.51 -8.20 -3.40
CA ILE A 80 24.71 -7.07 -2.94
C ILE A 80 25.59 -6.02 -2.27
N ASN A 81 25.30 -4.75 -2.49
CA ASN A 81 25.95 -3.60 -1.89
C ASN A 81 24.97 -2.94 -0.92
N VAL A 82 25.31 -2.90 0.36
CA VAL A 82 24.37 -2.50 1.41
C VAL A 82 24.78 -1.13 1.97
N THR A 83 23.82 -0.21 2.01
CA THR A 83 23.92 1.07 2.70
C THR A 83 22.84 1.13 3.78
N VAL A 84 23.23 1.48 5.00
CA VAL A 84 22.33 1.53 6.16
C VAL A 84 22.40 2.91 6.80
N THR A 85 21.26 3.47 7.17
CA THR A 85 21.18 4.85 7.62
C THR A 85 20.37 5.07 8.89
N SER A 86 20.77 6.07 9.67
CA SER A 86 19.98 6.63 10.77
C SER A 86 19.62 8.10 10.51
N LEU A 87 18.55 8.57 11.13
CA LEU A 87 18.19 10.00 11.13
C LEU A 87 19.12 10.81 12.04
N ASP A 88 19.42 10.28 13.23
CA ASP A 88 20.30 10.93 14.19
C ASP A 88 21.75 10.95 13.69
N THR A 89 22.54 11.91 14.21
CA THR A 89 23.99 11.88 14.09
C THR A 89 24.57 10.70 14.87
N GLU A 90 25.79 10.26 14.53
CA GLU A 90 26.46 9.17 15.24
C GLU A 90 26.59 9.45 16.75
N ASN A 91 26.93 10.68 17.13
CA ASN A 91 27.06 11.06 18.54
C ASN A 91 25.73 10.93 19.30
N GLN A 92 24.64 11.46 18.74
CA GLN A 92 23.30 11.37 19.34
C GLN A 92 22.83 9.91 19.45
N LEU A 93 23.07 9.13 18.40
CA LEU A 93 22.80 7.70 18.37
C LEU A 93 23.52 6.97 19.51
N LEU A 94 24.83 7.16 19.65
CA LEU A 94 25.66 6.46 20.63
C LEU A 94 25.40 6.91 22.07
N GLU A 95 24.90 8.14 22.26
CA GLU A 95 24.39 8.59 23.55
C GLU A 95 23.10 7.86 23.93
N MET A 96 22.17 7.69 22.98
CA MET A 96 20.90 6.97 23.20
C MET A 96 21.06 5.45 23.28
N TYR A 97 21.97 4.88 22.47
CA TYR A 97 22.17 3.45 22.30
C TYR A 97 23.67 3.10 22.35
N PRO A 98 24.32 3.13 23.54
CA PRO A 98 25.77 2.87 23.64
C PRO A 98 26.21 1.51 23.08
N LYS A 99 25.33 0.50 23.12
CA LYS A 99 25.56 -0.83 22.56
C LYS A 99 25.70 -0.82 21.03
N SER A 100 25.15 0.18 20.35
CA SER A 100 25.27 0.32 18.90
C SER A 100 26.72 0.50 18.45
N ARG A 101 27.66 0.93 19.31
CA ARG A 101 29.08 1.03 18.95
C ARG A 101 29.64 -0.30 18.42
N GLY A 102 29.36 -1.41 19.12
CA GLY A 102 29.80 -2.73 18.65
C GLY A 102 29.12 -3.16 17.35
N ILE A 103 27.86 -2.76 17.17
CA ILE A 103 27.10 -3.03 15.95
C ILE A 103 27.68 -2.28 14.75
N LEU A 104 28.01 -1.00 14.92
CA LEU A 104 28.60 -0.18 13.87
C LEU A 104 29.95 -0.74 13.39
N VAL A 105 30.80 -1.17 14.34
CA VAL A 105 32.09 -1.82 14.02
C VAL A 105 31.88 -3.11 13.24
N GLU A 106 30.90 -3.93 13.63
CA GLU A 106 30.56 -5.17 12.91
C GLU A 106 30.06 -4.88 11.49
N LEU A 107 29.21 -3.87 11.32
CA LEU A 107 28.69 -3.45 10.02
C LEU A 107 29.81 -2.98 9.08
N GLN A 108 30.66 -2.09 9.56
CA GLN A 108 31.77 -1.54 8.77
C GLN A 108 32.78 -2.63 8.40
N SER A 109 33.15 -3.49 9.35
CA SER A 109 34.07 -4.61 9.07
C SER A 109 33.46 -5.67 8.15
N GLY A 110 32.13 -5.82 8.16
CA GLY A 110 31.37 -6.66 7.23
C GLY A 110 31.15 -6.09 5.84
N GLY A 111 31.70 -4.91 5.51
CA GLY A 111 31.58 -4.27 4.20
C GLY A 111 30.28 -3.49 3.98
N VAL A 112 29.52 -3.20 5.04
CA VAL A 112 28.32 -2.37 4.96
C VAL A 112 28.67 -0.88 5.07
N ARG A 113 28.09 -0.06 4.18
CA ARG A 113 28.23 1.39 4.23
C ARG A 113 27.25 2.00 5.25
N VAL A 114 27.77 2.56 6.34
CA VAL A 114 26.97 3.22 7.37
C VAL A 114 26.91 4.72 7.11
N ARG A 115 25.71 5.32 7.19
CA ARG A 115 25.52 6.78 7.11
C ARG A 115 24.60 7.29 8.22
N HIS A 116 24.84 8.51 8.67
CA HIS A 116 24.04 9.17 9.71
C HIS A 116 23.46 10.48 9.17
N GLY A 117 22.44 11.04 9.83
CA GLY A 117 21.82 12.31 9.39
C GLY A 117 20.98 12.19 8.12
N VAL A 118 20.52 10.98 7.76
CA VAL A 118 19.76 10.74 6.53
C VAL A 118 18.26 10.79 6.82
N ASN A 119 17.59 11.78 6.25
CA ASN A 119 16.14 11.89 6.32
C ASN A 119 15.47 11.04 5.23
N ALA A 120 14.73 10.02 5.64
CA ALA A 120 14.00 9.11 4.75
C ALA A 120 12.94 9.80 3.88
N THR A 121 12.50 11.02 4.22
CA THR A 121 11.56 11.80 3.40
C THR A 121 12.25 12.72 2.39
N LYS A 122 13.58 12.66 2.30
CA LYS A 122 14.41 13.49 1.41
C LYS A 122 15.59 12.73 0.79
N LEU A 123 15.47 11.43 0.56
CA LEU A 123 16.51 10.56 0.00
C LEU A 123 17.14 11.11 -1.29
N GLN A 124 16.36 11.72 -2.18
CA GLN A 124 16.83 12.34 -3.41
C GLN A 124 17.82 13.50 -3.20
N SER A 125 17.89 14.09 -2.00
CA SER A 125 18.85 15.17 -1.70
C SER A 125 20.23 14.66 -1.28
N TYR A 126 20.43 13.34 -1.18
CA TYR A 126 21.69 12.73 -0.77
C TYR A 126 22.36 12.04 -1.95
N SER A 127 23.66 12.27 -2.14
CA SER A 127 24.47 11.41 -3.01
C SER A 127 24.81 10.12 -2.27
N PHE A 128 24.49 8.97 -2.87
CA PHE A 128 24.82 7.62 -2.37
C PHE A 128 25.89 6.91 -3.23
N GLN A 129 26.37 7.57 -4.29
CA GLN A 129 27.51 7.14 -5.09
C GLN A 129 28.80 7.70 -4.51
N ASP A 130 29.86 6.90 -4.63
CA ASP A 130 31.23 7.32 -4.39
C ASP A 130 31.93 7.81 -5.68
N SER A 131 31.28 7.70 -6.86
CA SER A 131 31.86 8.01 -8.18
C SER A 131 30.94 8.80 -9.12
N ASP A 132 31.51 9.74 -9.89
CA ASP A 132 30.88 10.59 -10.92
C ASP A 132 30.50 9.85 -12.22
N SER A 133 29.92 8.65 -12.14
CA SER A 133 29.68 7.80 -13.33
C SER A 133 28.55 8.27 -14.26
N GLY A 134 27.95 9.44 -14.03
CA GLY A 134 26.91 10.04 -14.89
C GLY A 134 25.54 9.35 -14.86
N ASP A 135 25.48 8.06 -14.54
CA ASP A 135 24.24 7.32 -14.33
C ASP A 135 23.62 7.65 -12.97
N SER A 136 22.31 7.92 -12.96
CA SER A 136 21.57 8.15 -11.73
C SER A 136 21.57 6.90 -10.85
N PHE A 137 22.25 6.95 -9.71
CA PHE A 137 22.22 5.87 -8.72
C PHE A 137 20.78 5.54 -8.30
N ARG A 138 20.47 4.24 -8.27
CA ARG A 138 19.16 3.72 -7.87
C ARG A 138 19.32 2.49 -6.99
N PHE A 139 18.36 2.27 -6.11
CA PHE A 139 18.30 1.12 -5.22
C PHE A 139 17.35 0.05 -5.73
N ASP A 140 17.78 -1.21 -5.70
CA ASP A 140 16.94 -2.37 -6.01
C ASP A 140 16.03 -2.72 -4.82
N ARG A 141 16.47 -2.41 -3.59
CA ARG A 141 15.70 -2.58 -2.36
C ARG A 141 15.84 -1.35 -1.47
N ILE A 142 14.73 -0.84 -0.97
CA ILE A 142 14.70 0.21 0.06
C ILE A 142 13.87 -0.33 1.23
N VAL A 143 14.45 -0.42 2.43
CA VAL A 143 13.79 -0.98 3.62
C VAL A 143 13.58 0.13 4.67
N PHE A 144 12.35 0.26 5.17
CA PHE A 144 12.02 1.16 6.28
C PHE A 144 11.17 0.44 7.33
N ASN A 145 11.83 -0.02 8.40
CA ASN A 145 11.19 -0.82 9.43
C ASN A 145 10.65 0.07 10.56
N PHE A 146 9.38 -0.13 10.89
CA PHE A 146 8.69 0.54 12.00
C PHE A 146 8.89 2.07 12.02
N PRO A 147 8.60 2.77 10.90
CA PRO A 147 8.76 4.21 10.81
C PRO A 147 7.93 4.91 11.88
N HIS A 148 8.53 5.89 12.55
CA HIS A 148 7.88 6.68 13.58
C HIS A 148 8.24 8.15 13.46
N TYR A 149 7.32 9.02 13.87
CA TYR A 149 7.56 10.45 13.94
C TYR A 149 7.99 10.80 15.37
N ALA A 150 9.21 11.32 15.53
CA ALA A 150 9.68 11.86 16.80
C ALA A 150 9.26 13.34 16.91
N ALA A 151 8.11 13.61 17.52
CA ALA A 151 7.77 14.97 17.98
C ALA A 151 7.71 15.00 19.51
N ASP A 152 8.11 16.13 20.07
CA ASP A 152 8.07 16.42 21.51
C ASP A 152 6.69 16.19 22.11
N GLY A 153 6.61 15.30 23.10
CA GLY A 153 5.43 15.11 23.94
C GLY A 153 4.29 14.38 23.24
N GLY A 154 4.33 13.04 23.29
CA GLY A 154 3.30 12.11 22.80
C GLY A 154 1.93 12.17 23.50
N VAL A 155 1.36 13.36 23.69
CA VAL A 155 0.06 13.62 24.32
C VAL A 155 -0.88 14.31 23.33
N GLY A 156 -1.10 13.69 22.18
CA GLY A 156 -2.04 14.15 21.15
C GLY A 156 -3.13 13.12 20.84
N ASN A 157 -4.33 13.61 20.49
CA ASN A 157 -5.46 12.78 20.02
C ASN A 157 -4.99 11.73 19.00
N LYS A 158 -5.43 10.46 19.16
CA LYS A 158 -5.13 9.34 18.25
C LYS A 158 -5.29 9.71 16.77
N ASN A 159 -6.32 10.49 16.42
CA ASN A 159 -6.57 10.92 15.05
C ASN A 159 -5.48 11.85 14.50
N LYS A 160 -4.89 12.71 15.34
CA LYS A 160 -3.76 13.56 14.93
C LYS A 160 -2.50 12.72 14.67
N ARG A 161 -2.26 11.67 15.47
CA ARG A 161 -1.12 10.77 15.29
C ARG A 161 -1.20 9.96 13.99
N ASN A 162 -2.36 9.39 13.66
CA ASN A 162 -2.51 8.64 12.41
C ASN A 162 -2.33 9.53 11.17
N LYS A 163 -2.79 10.79 11.20
CA LYS A 163 -2.51 11.75 10.13
C LYS A 163 -1.02 12.02 9.94
N ILE A 164 -0.28 12.21 11.05
CA ILE A 164 1.17 12.43 11.00
C ILE A 164 1.89 11.19 10.44
N HIS A 165 1.53 9.98 10.87
CA HIS A 165 2.15 8.76 10.34
C HIS A 165 1.82 8.49 8.87
N ARG A 166 0.58 8.79 8.45
CA ARG A 166 0.21 8.76 7.03
C ARG A 166 1.04 9.76 6.22
N GLN A 167 1.23 10.98 6.73
CA GLN A 167 2.07 11.97 6.06
C GLN A 167 3.52 11.52 5.98
N LEU A 168 4.08 10.95 7.06
CA LEU A 168 5.42 10.36 7.05
C LEU A 168 5.57 9.31 5.96
N LEU A 169 4.58 8.40 5.82
CA LEU A 169 4.59 7.39 4.77
C LEU A 169 4.45 8.00 3.37
N VAL A 170 3.55 8.96 3.17
CA VAL A 170 3.39 9.67 1.88
C VAL A 170 4.71 10.33 1.47
N ASP A 171 5.34 11.07 2.38
CA ASP A 171 6.61 11.77 2.10
C ASP A 171 7.76 10.78 1.87
N PHE A 172 7.79 9.68 2.64
CA PHE A 172 8.76 8.61 2.45
C PHE A 172 8.58 7.94 1.07
N PHE A 173 7.38 7.53 0.69
CA PHE A 173 7.15 6.87 -0.60
C PHE A 173 7.45 7.79 -1.78
N ALA A 174 7.09 9.08 -1.69
CA ALA A 174 7.42 10.08 -2.70
C ALA A 174 8.93 10.31 -2.83
N SER A 175 9.68 10.18 -1.73
CA SER A 175 11.14 10.32 -1.72
C SER A 175 11.84 9.05 -2.20
N ALA A 176 11.43 7.89 -1.69
CA ALA A 176 12.00 6.59 -2.02
C ALA A 176 11.79 6.23 -3.50
N SER A 177 10.63 6.54 -4.08
CA SER A 177 10.37 6.27 -5.51
C SER A 177 11.32 7.01 -6.45
N GLN A 178 11.88 8.15 -6.06
CA GLN A 178 12.83 8.92 -6.87
C GLN A 178 14.22 8.29 -6.93
N VAL A 179 14.56 7.46 -5.95
CA VAL A 179 15.85 6.75 -5.86
C VAL A 179 15.69 5.24 -6.05
N LEU A 180 14.49 4.76 -6.40
CA LEU A 180 14.20 3.35 -6.63
C LEU A 180 14.51 2.96 -8.09
N ALA A 181 15.10 1.78 -8.28
CA ALA A 181 15.26 1.22 -9.61
C ALA A 181 13.90 0.86 -10.23
N ASN A 182 13.81 0.82 -11.56
CA ASN A 182 12.56 0.49 -12.26
C ASN A 182 11.99 -0.89 -11.83
N ASP A 183 12.88 -1.87 -11.65
CA ASP A 183 12.59 -3.21 -11.15
C ASP A 183 12.66 -3.33 -9.62
N GLY A 184 12.94 -2.23 -8.92
CA GLY A 184 13.18 -2.19 -7.48
C GLY A 184 11.91 -2.34 -6.63
N GLN A 185 12.13 -2.57 -5.34
CA GLN A 185 11.08 -2.72 -4.34
C GLN A 185 11.32 -1.86 -3.09
N ILE A 186 10.24 -1.35 -2.50
CA ILE A 186 10.24 -0.66 -1.21
C ILE A 186 9.55 -1.56 -0.19
N TRP A 187 10.23 -1.83 0.92
CA TRP A 187 9.83 -2.72 1.97
C TRP A 187 9.54 -1.91 3.23
N VAL A 188 8.32 -1.96 3.74
CA VAL A 188 7.91 -1.21 4.92
C VAL A 188 7.22 -2.12 5.92
N THR A 189 7.77 -2.18 7.13
CA THR A 189 7.23 -3.02 8.20
C THR A 189 6.49 -2.20 9.23
N LEU A 190 5.26 -2.59 9.54
CA LEU A 190 4.40 -1.94 10.52
C LEU A 190 3.96 -2.92 11.61
N CYS A 191 3.66 -2.42 12.81
CA CYS A 191 3.11 -3.25 13.89
C CYS A 191 1.67 -3.70 13.56
N ALA A 192 1.20 -4.80 14.16
CA ALA A 192 -0.11 -5.34 13.84
C ALA A 192 -1.27 -4.32 13.97
N GLY A 193 -2.12 -4.34 12.95
CA GLY A 193 -3.27 -3.47 12.73
C GLY A 193 -2.92 -2.04 12.30
N GLN A 194 -1.64 -1.69 12.11
CA GLN A 194 -1.27 -0.35 11.64
C GLN A 194 -1.41 -0.22 10.12
N GLY A 195 -1.05 -1.22 9.31
CA GLY A 195 -1.06 -1.09 7.85
C GLY A 195 -2.46 -0.97 7.27
N GLY A 196 -3.41 -1.71 7.85
CA GLY A 196 -4.81 -1.72 7.41
C GLY A 196 -5.05 -2.58 6.17
N THR A 197 -4.17 -3.53 5.90
CA THR A 197 -4.29 -4.51 4.81
C THR A 197 -5.12 -5.72 5.23
N ASN A 198 -5.50 -6.55 4.26
CA ASN A 198 -6.38 -7.69 4.52
C ASN A 198 -5.70 -8.79 5.36
N LEU A 199 -4.35 -8.86 5.36
CA LEU A 199 -3.55 -9.78 6.16
C LEU A 199 -3.58 -9.50 7.67
N GLU A 200 -4.01 -8.30 8.08
CA GLU A 200 -4.00 -7.88 9.49
C GLU A 200 -4.87 -8.80 10.37
N ARG A 201 -4.26 -9.47 11.35
CA ARG A 201 -4.97 -10.24 12.40
C ARG A 201 -5.70 -9.30 13.37
N LYS A 202 -5.03 -8.20 13.74
CA LYS A 202 -5.59 -7.16 14.61
C LYS A 202 -6.38 -6.14 13.79
N LYS A 203 -7.68 -6.40 13.60
CA LYS A 203 -8.56 -5.46 12.88
C LYS A 203 -8.73 -4.14 13.63
N ARG A 204 -8.67 -3.03 12.89
CA ARG A 204 -8.97 -1.67 13.36
C ARG A 204 -9.94 -1.01 12.38
N ALA A 205 -10.66 0.02 12.84
CA ALA A 205 -11.42 0.85 11.92
C ALA A 205 -10.49 1.48 10.87
N VAL A 206 -10.93 1.62 9.62
CA VAL A 206 -10.12 2.16 8.52
C VAL A 206 -9.53 3.54 8.86
N GLY A 207 -10.29 4.37 9.56
CA GLY A 207 -9.84 5.69 10.04
C GLY A 207 -8.71 5.62 11.08
N ASP A 208 -8.51 4.48 11.72
CA ASP A 208 -7.51 4.24 12.77
C ASP A 208 -6.24 3.51 12.30
N THR A 209 -6.19 3.11 11.02
CA THR A 209 -4.99 2.53 10.39
C THR A 209 -4.14 3.61 9.72
N TRP A 210 -2.97 3.24 9.24
CA TRP A 210 -2.05 4.09 8.49
C TRP A 210 -2.30 3.98 6.99
N GLN A 211 -3.22 3.10 6.54
CA GLN A 211 -3.67 3.02 5.15
C GLN A 211 -2.48 2.95 4.18
N ILE A 212 -1.52 2.07 4.48
CA ILE A 212 -0.19 2.10 3.85
C ILE A 212 -0.26 1.97 2.32
N ALA A 213 -1.16 1.13 1.80
CA ALA A 213 -1.39 1.00 0.37
C ALA A 213 -1.85 2.31 -0.28
N HIS A 214 -2.76 3.06 0.37
CA HIS A 214 -3.19 4.37 -0.11
C HIS A 214 -2.05 5.39 -0.06
N CYS A 215 -1.18 5.34 0.96
CA CYS A 215 -0.01 6.22 1.06
C CYS A 215 1.03 5.92 -0.04
N ALA A 216 1.26 4.65 -0.36
CA ALA A 216 2.17 4.26 -1.45
C ALA A 216 1.60 4.64 -2.83
N ALA A 217 0.29 4.52 -3.01
CA ALA A 217 -0.35 4.82 -4.29
C ALA A 217 -0.22 6.29 -4.71
N THR A 218 -0.08 7.24 -3.77
CA THR A 218 0.18 8.65 -4.11
C THR A 218 1.54 8.84 -4.81
N ALA A 219 2.46 7.90 -4.66
CA ALA A 219 3.76 7.88 -5.35
C ALA A 219 3.79 6.93 -6.56
N GLY A 220 2.64 6.42 -7.02
CA GLY A 220 2.56 5.49 -8.15
C GLY A 220 3.10 4.09 -7.84
N LEU A 221 3.03 3.66 -6.58
CA LEU A 221 3.53 2.37 -6.12
C LEU A 221 2.40 1.40 -5.80
N LEU A 222 2.54 0.16 -6.29
CA LEU A 222 1.61 -0.96 -6.13
C LEU A 222 2.06 -1.84 -4.96
N LEU A 223 1.12 -2.31 -4.12
CA LEU A 223 1.40 -3.28 -3.04
C LEU A 223 1.58 -4.69 -3.61
N GLN A 224 2.79 -5.04 -4.01
CA GLN A 224 3.11 -6.32 -4.64
C GLN A 224 2.90 -7.51 -3.70
N ASP A 225 3.32 -7.37 -2.44
CA ASP A 225 3.27 -8.46 -1.47
C ASP A 225 3.10 -7.93 -0.04
N ALA A 226 2.58 -8.79 0.84
CA ALA A 226 2.52 -8.54 2.26
C ALA A 226 2.68 -9.85 3.03
N HIS A 227 3.59 -9.89 4.00
CA HIS A 227 3.88 -11.08 4.80
C HIS A 227 4.25 -10.70 6.23
N PHE A 228 4.15 -11.66 7.14
CA PHE A 228 4.55 -11.44 8.53
C PHE A 228 6.06 -11.23 8.64
N CYS A 229 6.46 -10.26 9.45
CA CYS A 229 7.85 -9.98 9.75
C CYS A 229 8.50 -11.19 10.45
N PRO A 230 9.65 -11.69 9.98
CA PRO A 230 10.32 -12.86 10.54
C PRO A 230 11.08 -12.50 11.83
N VAL A 231 10.36 -12.05 12.86
CA VAL A 231 10.93 -11.49 14.09
C VAL A 231 11.88 -12.46 14.79
N ASP A 232 11.50 -13.73 14.90
CA ASP A 232 12.30 -14.75 15.61
C ASP A 232 13.62 -15.04 14.87
N ALA A 233 13.56 -15.25 13.55
CA ALA A 233 14.76 -15.45 12.73
C ALA A 233 15.68 -14.22 12.77
N LEU A 234 15.12 -13.00 12.74
CA LEU A 234 15.90 -11.78 12.91
C LEU A 234 16.53 -11.70 14.31
N ALA A 235 15.82 -12.10 15.36
CA ALA A 235 16.32 -12.09 16.74
C ALA A 235 17.49 -13.08 16.93
N GLU A 236 17.42 -14.27 16.33
CA GLU A 236 18.53 -15.24 16.31
C GLU A 236 19.79 -14.66 15.65
N LEU A 237 19.59 -13.80 14.65
CA LEU A 237 20.67 -13.05 13.98
C LEU A 237 21.10 -11.79 14.76
N GLY A 238 20.46 -11.46 15.87
CA GLY A 238 20.83 -10.34 16.75
C GLY A 238 20.05 -9.05 16.53
N TYR A 239 18.90 -9.08 15.87
CA TYR A 239 17.94 -7.97 15.88
C TYR A 239 17.28 -7.82 17.26
N TYR A 240 17.07 -6.58 17.69
CA TYR A 240 16.22 -6.29 18.86
C TYR A 240 15.55 -4.92 18.71
N SER A 241 14.25 -4.86 18.98
CA SER A 241 13.49 -3.62 18.85
C SER A 241 13.79 -2.65 19.99
N VAL A 242 13.86 -1.37 19.67
CA VAL A 242 13.97 -0.24 20.61
C VAL A 242 13.17 0.95 20.08
N GLY A 243 12.94 1.98 20.89
CA GLY A 243 12.26 3.20 20.47
C GLY A 243 10.82 3.34 20.95
N TYR A 244 10.33 2.48 21.87
CA TYR A 244 9.03 2.71 22.48
C TYR A 244 9.01 4.04 23.22
N GLN A 245 8.21 5.00 22.73
CA GLN A 245 8.16 6.38 23.21
C GLN A 245 9.53 7.09 23.18
N SER A 246 10.35 6.81 22.16
CA SER A 246 11.69 7.40 21.98
C SER A 246 12.65 7.08 23.13
N ARG A 247 12.57 5.85 23.65
CA ARG A 247 13.46 5.31 24.71
C ARG A 247 14.10 4.01 24.25
N GLU A 248 15.19 3.60 24.90
CA GLU A 248 15.78 2.26 24.77
C GLU A 248 14.90 1.19 25.45
N LYS A 249 13.65 1.08 24.97
CA LYS A 249 12.66 0.10 25.38
C LYS A 249 12.07 -0.55 24.14
N ALA A 250 11.99 -1.87 24.16
CA ALA A 250 11.38 -2.65 23.10
C ALA A 250 9.91 -2.27 22.91
N PHE A 251 9.48 -2.21 21.65
CA PHE A 251 8.07 -2.14 21.28
C PHE A 251 7.62 -3.51 20.78
N TRP A 252 6.30 -3.71 20.77
CA TRP A 252 5.70 -4.98 20.40
C TRP A 252 5.80 -5.20 18.88
N THR A 253 6.54 -6.24 18.47
CA THR A 253 6.84 -6.59 17.07
C THR A 253 6.09 -7.83 16.58
N GLU A 254 5.48 -8.59 17.49
CA GLU A 254 4.67 -9.76 17.16
C GLU A 254 3.53 -9.40 16.19
N ASP A 255 3.25 -10.30 15.24
CA ASP A 255 2.32 -10.08 14.14
C ASP A 255 2.58 -8.81 13.31
N GLY A 256 3.79 -8.24 13.37
CA GLY A 256 4.20 -7.16 12.48
C GLY A 256 4.16 -7.63 11.02
N ILE A 257 3.77 -6.75 10.10
CA ILE A 257 3.63 -7.08 8.67
C ILE A 257 4.58 -6.21 7.86
N THR A 258 5.36 -6.87 7.02
CA THR A 258 6.20 -6.27 5.99
C THR A 258 5.39 -6.17 4.71
N HIS A 259 5.32 -4.96 4.16
CA HIS A 259 4.62 -4.62 2.93
C HIS A 259 5.65 -4.31 1.85
N VAL A 260 5.53 -4.96 0.70
CA VAL A 260 6.46 -4.82 -0.42
C VAL A 260 5.77 -4.08 -1.55
N PHE A 261 6.35 -2.96 -1.95
CA PHE A 261 5.82 -2.09 -2.99
C PHE A 261 6.76 -2.02 -4.18
N CYS A 262 6.20 -1.81 -5.37
CA CYS A 262 6.96 -1.67 -6.61
C CYS A 262 6.28 -0.68 -7.56
N HIS A 263 6.98 -0.24 -8.59
CA HIS A 263 6.37 0.53 -9.68
C HIS A 263 5.34 -0.30 -10.45
N GLU A 264 4.30 0.35 -10.96
CA GLU A 264 3.42 -0.21 -11.99
C GLU A 264 4.26 -0.73 -13.17
N ALA A 265 4.05 -1.98 -13.58
CA ALA A 265 4.67 -2.55 -14.78
C ALA A 265 3.85 -3.74 -15.29
N PRO A 266 3.98 -4.12 -16.58
CA PRO A 266 3.34 -5.32 -17.11
C PRO A 266 3.68 -6.57 -16.28
N GLY A 267 2.66 -7.37 -15.96
CA GLY A 267 2.80 -8.60 -15.17
C GLY A 267 2.88 -8.38 -13.65
N ARG A 268 2.97 -7.14 -13.15
CA ARG A 268 2.90 -6.86 -11.71
C ARG A 268 1.45 -6.73 -11.26
N GLN A 269 1.13 -7.36 -10.13
CA GLN A 269 -0.19 -7.33 -9.53
C GLN A 269 -0.10 -7.06 -8.02
N SER A 270 -1.11 -6.39 -7.50
CA SER A 270 -1.28 -6.10 -6.09
C SER A 270 -1.89 -7.32 -5.41
N CYS A 271 -1.32 -7.72 -4.28
CA CYS A 271 -1.91 -8.78 -3.46
C CYS A 271 -3.20 -8.32 -2.76
N PHE A 272 -3.31 -7.02 -2.46
CA PHE A 272 -4.51 -6.39 -1.89
C PHE A 272 -4.82 -5.09 -2.67
N PRO A 273 -5.56 -5.18 -3.79
CA PRO A 273 -5.99 -4.03 -4.58
C PRO A 273 -6.69 -2.97 -3.74
N ILE A 274 -6.46 -1.69 -4.07
CA ILE A 274 -7.20 -0.59 -3.46
C ILE A 274 -8.59 -0.53 -4.11
N GLU A 275 -9.62 -0.45 -3.27
CA GLU A 275 -11.00 -0.26 -3.69
C GLU A 275 -11.45 1.16 -3.40
N TRP A 276 -12.15 1.76 -4.36
CA TRP A 276 -12.71 3.09 -4.26
C TRP A 276 -14.18 3.09 -4.61
N VAL A 277 -14.93 3.92 -3.90
CA VAL A 277 -16.34 4.21 -4.19
C VAL A 277 -16.47 5.65 -4.64
N ARG A 278 -17.15 5.91 -5.76
CA ARG A 278 -17.50 7.26 -6.22
C ARG A 278 -18.95 7.30 -6.64
N ASP A 279 -19.67 8.31 -6.19
CA ASP A 279 -21.05 8.53 -6.59
C ASP A 279 -21.07 9.60 -7.69
N VAL A 280 -21.77 9.32 -8.79
CA VAL A 280 -21.97 10.23 -9.93
C VAL A 280 -23.45 10.52 -10.08
N SER A 281 -23.80 11.81 -10.15
CA SER A 281 -25.19 12.27 -10.26
C SER A 281 -25.36 13.13 -11.51
N PHE A 282 -26.44 12.92 -12.25
CA PHE A 282 -26.75 13.69 -13.45
C PHE A 282 -28.27 13.74 -13.70
N TRP A 283 -28.70 14.73 -14.47
CA TRP A 283 -30.07 14.82 -14.97
C TRP A 283 -30.23 13.99 -16.23
N VAL A 284 -31.28 13.19 -16.29
CA VAL A 284 -31.63 12.41 -17.49
C VAL A 284 -32.31 13.33 -18.49
N THR A 285 -31.72 13.50 -19.67
CA THR A 285 -32.24 14.39 -20.73
C THR A 285 -33.31 13.71 -21.58
N ASP A 286 -33.17 12.40 -21.81
CA ASP A 286 -34.12 11.57 -22.53
C ASP A 286 -34.30 10.22 -21.79
N GLU A 287 -35.44 10.07 -21.11
CA GLU A 287 -35.77 8.87 -20.33
C GLU A 287 -36.07 7.64 -21.20
N GLN A 288 -36.42 7.82 -22.49
CA GLN A 288 -36.65 6.70 -23.40
C GLN A 288 -35.32 6.18 -23.97
N LEU A 289 -34.36 7.07 -24.14
CA LEU A 289 -33.02 6.73 -24.61
C LEU A 289 -32.14 6.15 -23.50
N PHE A 290 -32.23 6.69 -22.28
CA PHE A 290 -31.32 6.33 -21.19
C PHE A 290 -31.42 4.84 -20.78
N SER A 291 -30.27 4.18 -20.70
CA SER A 291 -30.13 2.85 -20.14
C SER A 291 -28.83 2.73 -19.32
N GLU A 292 -28.75 1.72 -18.45
CA GLU A 292 -27.54 1.46 -17.66
C GLU A 292 -26.38 1.01 -18.54
N GLU A 293 -26.66 0.35 -19.66
CA GLU A 293 -25.65 -0.03 -20.65
C GLU A 293 -25.00 1.20 -21.28
N LEU A 294 -25.77 2.22 -21.66
CA LEU A 294 -25.22 3.48 -22.18
C LEU A 294 -24.39 4.22 -21.14
N LEU A 295 -24.81 4.20 -19.88
CA LEU A 295 -24.01 4.77 -18.79
C LEU A 295 -22.71 4.00 -18.64
N LEU A 296 -22.77 2.67 -18.62
CA LEU A 296 -21.60 1.82 -18.49
C LEU A 296 -20.62 2.03 -19.66
N ASP A 297 -21.12 2.15 -20.89
CA ASP A 297 -20.30 2.41 -22.09
C ASP A 297 -19.50 3.71 -21.99
N VAL A 298 -20.06 4.75 -21.37
CA VAL A 298 -19.33 6.01 -21.10
C VAL A 298 -18.35 5.82 -19.95
N VAL A 299 -18.73 5.13 -18.88
CA VAL A 299 -17.87 4.90 -17.71
C VAL A 299 -16.64 4.08 -18.10
N VAL A 300 -16.77 2.99 -18.84
CA VAL A 300 -15.64 2.11 -19.21
C VAL A 300 -14.63 2.77 -20.14
N GLN A 301 -15.01 3.84 -20.87
CA GLN A 301 -14.05 4.65 -21.64
C GLN A 301 -13.04 5.38 -20.74
N HIS A 302 -13.42 5.68 -19.49
CA HIS A 302 -12.55 6.31 -18.51
C HIS A 302 -11.98 5.33 -17.48
N PHE A 303 -12.55 4.13 -17.38
CA PHE A 303 -12.08 3.04 -16.53
C PHE A 303 -11.86 1.78 -17.39
N PRO A 304 -10.76 1.71 -18.17
CA PRO A 304 -10.58 0.67 -19.18
C PRO A 304 -10.53 -0.73 -18.55
N PRO A 305 -11.33 -1.69 -19.05
CA PRO A 305 -11.47 -3.02 -18.44
C PRO A 305 -10.18 -3.84 -18.46
N GLU A 306 -9.20 -3.48 -19.30
CA GLU A 306 -7.88 -4.12 -19.35
C GLU A 306 -7.02 -3.80 -18.11
N THR A 307 -7.35 -2.72 -17.40
CA THR A 307 -6.54 -2.23 -16.26
C THR A 307 -7.35 -1.96 -15.01
N MET A 308 -8.67 -1.77 -15.10
CA MET A 308 -9.53 -1.47 -13.97
C MET A 308 -10.78 -2.32 -14.00
N ASN A 309 -11.30 -2.63 -12.83
CA ASN A 309 -12.65 -3.13 -12.65
C ASN A 309 -13.52 -1.97 -12.18
N VAL A 310 -14.62 -1.73 -12.88
CA VAL A 310 -15.66 -0.78 -12.48
C VAL A 310 -17.02 -1.45 -12.58
N SER A 311 -17.83 -1.33 -11.52
CA SER A 311 -19.25 -1.69 -11.54
C SER A 311 -20.10 -0.50 -11.15
N ILE A 312 -21.29 -0.42 -11.73
CA ILE A 312 -22.26 0.65 -11.45
C ILE A 312 -23.47 0.08 -10.70
N SER A 313 -24.03 0.85 -9.78
CA SER A 313 -25.29 0.53 -9.11
C SER A 313 -26.13 1.79 -8.88
N LEU A 314 -27.43 1.73 -9.16
CA LEU A 314 -28.33 2.85 -8.88
C LEU A 314 -28.46 3.04 -7.36
N LEU A 315 -28.10 4.23 -6.88
CA LEU A 315 -28.17 4.60 -5.46
C LEU A 315 -29.44 5.38 -5.14
N ASP A 316 -29.80 6.33 -6.00
CA ASP A 316 -30.96 7.20 -5.79
C ASP A 316 -31.57 7.68 -7.11
N GLU A 317 -32.88 7.92 -7.09
CA GLU A 317 -33.63 8.54 -8.16
C GLU A 317 -34.49 9.67 -7.60
N TYR A 318 -34.35 10.85 -8.19
CA TYR A 318 -35.12 12.03 -7.83
C TYR A 318 -35.93 12.53 -9.02
N ARG A 319 -37.21 12.84 -8.80
CA ARG A 319 -38.05 13.53 -9.78
C ARG A 319 -38.45 14.91 -9.28
N CYS A 320 -38.13 15.94 -10.05
CA CYS A 320 -38.48 17.30 -9.73
C CYS A 320 -39.99 17.52 -9.88
N GLN A 321 -40.68 17.90 -8.80
CA GLN A 321 -42.13 18.14 -8.83
C GLN A 321 -42.55 19.31 -9.75
N LYS A 322 -41.66 20.28 -9.99
CA LYS A 322 -41.96 21.46 -10.80
C LYS A 322 -41.75 21.21 -12.29
N SER A 323 -40.62 20.61 -12.67
CA SER A 323 -40.24 20.40 -14.07
C SER A 323 -40.55 19.00 -14.59
N GLY A 324 -40.93 18.06 -13.72
CA GLY A 324 -41.11 16.65 -14.05
C GLY A 324 -39.80 15.90 -14.32
N ARG A 325 -38.65 16.57 -14.33
CA ARG A 325 -37.35 16.01 -14.73
C ARG A 325 -36.82 14.98 -13.74
N LYS A 326 -36.17 13.95 -14.28
CA LYS A 326 -35.53 12.87 -13.53
C LYS A 326 -34.03 13.16 -13.36
N SER A 327 -33.53 12.98 -12.14
CA SER A 327 -32.11 12.93 -11.80
C SER A 327 -31.83 11.56 -11.21
N VAL A 328 -30.66 11.01 -11.53
CA VAL A 328 -30.21 9.72 -11.01
C VAL A 328 -28.85 9.89 -10.35
N THR A 329 -28.58 9.08 -9.33
CA THR A 329 -27.27 8.95 -8.72
C THR A 329 -26.84 7.50 -8.80
N TYR A 330 -25.71 7.26 -9.46
CA TYR A 330 -25.09 5.94 -9.56
C TYR A 330 -23.83 5.89 -8.71
N ARG A 331 -23.64 4.77 -8.01
CA ARG A 331 -22.40 4.43 -7.34
C ARG A 331 -21.50 3.62 -8.27
N LEU A 332 -20.25 4.05 -8.36
CA LEU A 332 -19.16 3.38 -9.04
C LEU A 332 -18.27 2.70 -7.98
N ASP A 333 -18.18 1.38 -8.02
CA ASP A 333 -17.20 0.60 -7.26
C ASP A 333 -16.01 0.31 -8.19
N ILE A 334 -14.83 0.77 -7.81
CA ILE A 334 -13.65 0.87 -8.67
C ILE A 334 -12.47 0.18 -7.99
N SER A 335 -11.79 -0.72 -8.70
CA SER A 335 -10.54 -1.33 -8.23
C SER A 335 -9.58 -1.62 -9.38
N SER A 336 -8.32 -1.86 -9.07
CA SER A 336 -7.33 -2.33 -10.03
C SER A 336 -6.26 -3.13 -9.31
N SER A 337 -5.92 -4.28 -9.87
CA SER A 337 -4.81 -5.10 -9.38
C SER A 337 -3.47 -4.68 -9.96
N ASN A 338 -3.40 -3.95 -11.07
CA ASN A 338 -2.14 -3.61 -11.74
C ASN A 338 -1.80 -2.11 -11.71
N LEU A 339 -2.71 -1.27 -11.19
CA LEU A 339 -2.51 0.17 -11.05
C LEU A 339 -2.52 0.59 -9.57
N ALA A 340 -1.60 1.48 -9.22
CA ALA A 340 -1.58 2.22 -7.98
C ALA A 340 -2.68 3.29 -8.03
N LEU A 341 -3.92 2.89 -7.71
CA LEU A 341 -5.08 3.77 -7.70
C LEU A 341 -5.05 4.77 -6.54
N SER A 342 -4.31 5.87 -6.72
CA SER A 342 -4.35 6.99 -5.79
C SER A 342 -5.72 7.65 -5.77
N ARG A 343 -6.03 8.36 -4.68
CA ARG A 343 -7.29 9.11 -4.57
C ARG A 343 -7.45 10.12 -5.69
N ASP A 344 -6.37 10.83 -6.02
CA ASP A 344 -6.37 11.88 -7.03
C ASP A 344 -6.55 11.30 -8.44
N ARG A 345 -5.91 10.16 -8.74
CA ARG A 345 -6.11 9.43 -9.99
C ARG A 345 -7.57 9.04 -10.17
N VAL A 346 -8.18 8.42 -9.16
CA VAL A 346 -9.59 7.99 -9.23
C VAL A 346 -10.54 9.19 -9.30
N ASN A 347 -10.27 10.27 -8.57
CA ASN A 347 -11.06 11.49 -8.66
C ASN A 347 -11.03 12.11 -10.06
N ALA A 348 -9.85 12.16 -10.68
CA ALA A 348 -9.69 12.69 -12.03
C ALA A 348 -10.47 11.85 -13.06
N LEU A 349 -10.40 10.52 -12.96
CA LEU A 349 -11.14 9.60 -13.83
C LEU A 349 -12.66 9.72 -13.63
N ALA A 350 -13.12 9.75 -12.37
CA ALA A 350 -14.54 9.92 -12.07
C ALA A 350 -15.09 11.27 -12.56
N GLN A 351 -14.28 12.34 -12.43
CA GLN A 351 -14.65 13.65 -12.94
C GLN A 351 -14.71 13.67 -14.47
N ALA A 352 -13.76 13.03 -15.16
CA ALA A 352 -13.78 12.90 -16.61
C ALA A 352 -15.00 12.12 -17.09
N ALA A 353 -15.32 11.00 -16.43
CA ALA A 353 -16.52 10.21 -16.71
C ALA A 353 -17.80 11.03 -16.51
N LEU A 354 -17.90 11.80 -15.42
CA LEU A 354 -19.03 12.69 -15.18
C LEU A 354 -19.18 13.73 -16.29
N THR A 355 -18.08 14.39 -16.70
CA THR A 355 -18.11 15.36 -17.79
C THR A 355 -18.53 14.74 -19.13
N ALA A 356 -18.12 13.50 -19.40
CA ALA A 356 -18.57 12.78 -20.60
C ALA A 356 -20.06 12.42 -20.54
N ILE A 357 -20.57 12.02 -19.37
CA ILE A 357 -22.01 11.78 -19.15
C ILE A 357 -22.80 13.05 -19.39
N GLU A 358 -22.36 14.18 -18.83
CA GLU A 358 -23.02 15.49 -18.95
C GLU A 358 -23.00 16.06 -20.38
N SER A 359 -22.12 15.53 -21.24
CA SER A 359 -22.00 15.91 -22.65
C SER A 359 -22.64 14.88 -23.59
N SER A 360 -23.22 13.81 -23.04
CA SER A 360 -23.85 12.74 -23.80
C SER A 360 -25.28 13.12 -24.24
N SER A 361 -25.90 12.26 -25.04
CA SER A 361 -27.30 12.44 -25.44
C SER A 361 -28.31 12.17 -24.32
N PHE A 362 -27.89 11.51 -23.22
CA PHE A 362 -28.78 11.04 -22.16
C PHE A 362 -28.58 11.75 -20.80
N GLY A 363 -27.52 12.56 -20.65
CA GLY A 363 -27.13 13.16 -19.38
C GLY A 363 -26.81 14.65 -19.48
N ALA A 364 -27.09 15.39 -18.40
CA ALA A 364 -26.73 16.81 -18.28
C ALA A 364 -26.35 17.21 -16.84
N SER A 365 -25.50 18.24 -16.73
CA SER A 365 -25.03 18.81 -15.45
C SER A 365 -26.10 19.61 -14.70
N ARG A 366 -27.13 20.06 -15.44
CA ARG A 366 -28.24 20.83 -14.92
C ARG A 366 -29.53 20.31 -15.54
N ALA A 367 -30.64 20.59 -14.87
CA ALA A 367 -31.95 20.52 -15.48
C ALA A 367 -32.03 21.60 -16.58
N THR A 368 -31.61 21.31 -17.80
CA THR A 368 -31.77 22.18 -18.99
C THR A 368 -33.13 22.01 -19.60
#